data_AF-A0A7S1NQY2-F1
#
_entry.id   AF-A0A7S1NQY2-F1
#
_cell.length_a   1.000
_cell.length_b   1.000
_cell.length_c   1.000
_cell.angle_alpha   90.00
_cell.angle_beta   90.00
_cell.angle_gamma   90.00
#
_symmetry.space_group_name_H-M   'P 1'
#
loop_
_entity.id
_entity.type
_entity.pdbx_description
1 polymer ?
#
loop_
_entity_poly.entity_id
_entity_poly.type
_entity_poly.pdbx_seq_one_letter_code
_entity_poly.pdbx_strand_id
1 'polypeptide(L)'
;PVHRLRCEDAASQSLYAAKEAEVDVRKRARAMDAESRLALDAAIKRDAWALLEESQAVLRMPCLPAMPPGRAGVLIAQTRLQNTIICQPQARNTSGRIFGGFLMRRAYVLAASTAY
;
A
#
# COMPACT_ATOMS: atom_id res chain seq x y z
N PRO A 1 -16.10 33.64 2.98
CA PRO A 1 -16.49 32.63 4.00
C PRO A 1 -16.25 31.20 3.46
N VAL A 2 -15.24 30.49 3.99
CA VAL A 2 -14.96 29.10 3.58
C VAL A 2 -15.93 28.17 4.30
N HIS A 3 -16.90 27.62 3.58
CA HIS A 3 -17.76 26.56 4.11
C HIS A 3 -16.90 25.32 4.37
N ARG A 4 -16.64 25.01 5.64
CA ARG A 4 -16.00 23.74 6.00
C ARG A 4 -16.99 22.61 5.72
N LEU A 5 -16.59 21.68 4.85
CA LEU A 5 -17.30 20.44 4.63
C LEU A 5 -17.41 19.70 5.96
N ARG A 6 -18.64 19.38 6.38
CA ARG A 6 -18.92 18.54 7.56
C ARG A 6 -19.43 17.21 7.05
N CYS A 7 -18.97 16.11 7.65
CA CYS A 7 -19.55 14.80 7.37
C CYS A 7 -20.93 14.72 8.03
N GLU A 8 -21.98 14.50 7.23
CA GLU A 8 -23.35 14.40 7.71
C GLU A 8 -23.65 13.00 8.28
N ASP A 9 -23.03 11.95 7.73
CA ASP A 9 -23.26 10.55 8.14
C ASP A 9 -22.41 10.11 9.33
N ALA A 10 -23.01 9.35 10.25
CA ALA A 10 -22.33 8.79 11.43
C ALA A 10 -21.17 7.83 11.07
N ALA A 11 -21.32 7.05 9.99
CA ALA A 11 -20.26 6.16 9.50
C ALA A 11 -19.06 6.94 8.91
N SER A 12 -19.33 8.05 8.23
CA SER A 12 -18.29 8.91 7.67
C SER A 12 -17.55 9.67 8.78
N GLN A 13 -18.26 10.08 9.84
CA GLN A 13 -17.67 10.71 11.03
C GLN A 13 -16.72 9.75 11.77
N SER A 14 -17.08 8.47 11.92
CA SER A 14 -16.21 7.49 12.60
C SER A 14 -14.94 7.19 11.79
N LEU A 15 -15.06 7.07 10.46
CA LEU A 15 -13.91 6.92 9.57
C LEU A 15 -12.97 8.14 9.62
N TYR A 16 -13.56 9.34 9.63
CA TYR A 16 -12.79 10.57 9.72
C TYR A 16 -12.03 10.68 11.06
N ALA A 17 -12.69 10.36 12.18
CA ALA A 17 -12.07 10.33 13.50
C ALA A 17 -10.93 9.30 13.59
N ALA A 18 -11.12 8.11 13.03
CA ALA A 18 -10.07 7.09 12.97
C ALA A 18 -8.85 7.57 12.17
N LYS A 19 -9.09 8.28 11.06
CA LYS A 19 -8.00 8.85 10.24
C LYS A 19 -7.31 10.05 10.88
N GLU A 20 -8.04 10.91 11.60
CA GLU A 20 -7.40 11.97 12.40
C GLU A 20 -6.51 11.38 13.49
N ALA A 21 -6.95 10.32 14.17
CA ALA A 21 -6.13 9.63 15.15
C ALA A 21 -4.83 9.06 14.53
N GLU A 22 -4.90 8.41 13.36
CA GLU A 22 -3.70 7.96 12.64
C GLU A 22 -2.77 9.12 12.26
N VAL A 23 -3.33 10.24 11.80
CA VAL A 23 -2.56 11.42 11.42
C VAL A 23 -1.87 12.04 12.64
N ASP A 24 -2.54 12.09 13.78
CA ASP A 24 -1.96 12.62 15.02
C ASP A 24 -0.87 11.72 15.59
N VAL A 25 -1.01 10.39 15.48
CA VAL A 25 0.08 9.45 15.76
C VAL A 25 1.28 9.74 14.87
N ARG A 26 1.08 9.96 13.56
CA ARG A 26 2.16 10.32 12.63
C ARG A 26 2.80 11.66 12.96
N LYS A 27 2.02 12.67 13.39
CA LYS A 27 2.56 13.97 13.85
C LYS A 27 3.39 13.80 15.14
N ARG A 28 2.93 13.00 16.09
CA ARG A 28 3.67 12.69 17.33
C ARG A 28 4.97 11.96 17.02
N ALA A 29 4.95 10.98 16.11
CA ALA A 29 6.16 10.30 15.62
C ALA A 29 7.14 11.24 14.89
N ARG A 30 6.64 12.35 14.30
CA ARG A 30 7.49 13.41 13.73
C ARG A 30 8.13 14.31 14.79
N ALA A 31 7.50 14.46 15.95
CA ALA A 31 8.02 15.21 17.09
C ALA A 31 8.91 14.36 18.03
N MET A 32 9.09 13.07 17.74
CA MET A 32 9.88 12.16 18.58
C MET A 32 11.39 12.41 18.53
N ASP A 33 12.02 12.25 19.70
CA ASP A 33 13.47 12.35 19.89
C ASP A 33 14.21 11.27 19.08
N ALA A 34 15.44 11.59 18.68
CA ALA A 34 16.27 10.73 17.84
C ALA A 34 16.47 9.32 18.44
N GLU A 35 16.60 9.22 19.76
CA GLU A 35 16.79 7.94 20.47
C GLU A 35 15.54 7.05 20.41
N SER A 36 14.36 7.64 20.65
CA SER A 36 13.08 6.93 20.56
C SER A 36 12.76 6.45 19.13
N ARG A 37 13.16 7.23 18.11
CA ARG A 37 13.09 6.81 16.70
C ARG A 37 13.99 5.62 16.42
N LEU A 38 15.22 5.65 16.92
CA LEU A 38 16.18 4.58 16.70
C LEU A 38 15.73 3.26 17.37
N ALA A 39 15.14 3.37 18.56
CA ALA A 39 14.52 2.23 19.25
C ALA A 39 13.31 1.67 18.50
N LEU A 40 12.45 2.53 17.95
CA LEU A 40 11.32 2.11 17.13
C LEU A 40 11.78 1.42 15.85
N ASP A 41 12.77 1.98 15.14
CA ASP A 41 13.34 1.37 13.94
C ASP A 41 13.97 0.01 14.24
N ALA A 42 14.64 -0.14 15.39
CA ALA A 42 15.19 -1.42 15.82
C ALA A 42 14.09 -2.45 16.14
N ALA A 43 12.97 -2.03 16.73
CA ALA A 43 11.81 -2.89 16.94
C ALA A 43 11.19 -3.33 15.60
N ILE A 44 10.93 -2.38 14.70
CA ILE A 44 10.39 -2.67 13.36
C ILE A 44 11.28 -3.64 12.60
N LYS A 45 12.61 -3.47 12.64
CA LYS A 45 13.55 -4.38 11.99
C LYS A 45 13.50 -5.79 12.58
N ARG A 46 13.38 -5.93 13.91
CA ARG A 46 13.25 -7.24 14.56
C ARG A 46 11.98 -7.95 14.12
N ASP A 47 10.86 -7.24 14.14
CA ASP A 47 9.56 -7.81 13.72
C ASP A 47 9.57 -8.17 12.24
N ALA A 48 10.15 -7.31 11.39
CA ALA A 48 10.32 -7.60 9.97
C ALA A 48 11.20 -8.83 9.72
N TRP A 49 12.28 -9.00 10.49
CA TRP A 49 13.13 -10.19 10.41
C TRP A 49 12.39 -11.46 10.82
N ALA A 50 11.62 -11.43 11.91
CA ALA A 50 10.81 -12.57 12.35
C ALA A 50 9.80 -13.00 11.27
N LEU A 51 9.13 -12.05 10.62
CA LEU A 51 8.21 -12.31 9.51
C LEU A 51 8.94 -12.85 8.26
N LEU A 52 10.16 -12.37 7.99
CA LEU A 52 10.98 -12.88 6.89
C LEU A 52 11.44 -14.31 7.13
N GLU A 53 11.82 -14.67 8.36
CA GLU A 53 12.19 -16.04 8.74
C GLU A 53 11.00 -16.99 8.57
N GLU A 54 9.81 -16.60 9.06
CA GLU A 54 8.59 -17.39 8.91
C GLU A 54 8.25 -17.64 7.43
N SER A 55 8.35 -16.60 6.59
CA SER A 55 8.01 -16.69 5.17
C SER A 55 9.10 -17.35 4.30
N GLN A 56 10.32 -17.53 4.81
CA GLN A 56 11.45 -18.03 4.02
C GLN A 56 11.21 -19.45 3.51
N ALA A 57 10.56 -20.32 4.30
CA ALA A 57 10.24 -21.69 3.90
C ALA A 57 9.29 -21.71 2.68
N VAL A 58 8.27 -20.86 2.69
CA VAL A 58 7.29 -20.71 1.60
C VAL A 58 7.95 -20.14 0.34
N LEU A 59 8.86 -19.17 0.49
CA LEU A 59 9.57 -18.56 -0.64
C LEU A 59 10.60 -19.49 -1.28
N ARG A 60 11.36 -20.24 -0.47
CA ARG A 60 12.49 -21.06 -0.96
C ARG A 60 12.06 -22.45 -1.44
N MET A 61 11.04 -23.02 -0.81
CA MET A 61 10.60 -24.38 -1.14
C MET A 61 9.06 -24.45 -1.19
N PRO A 62 8.45 -23.82 -2.21
CA PRO A 62 6.99 -23.69 -2.34
C PRO A 62 6.25 -25.03 -2.53
N CYS A 63 6.98 -26.12 -2.74
CA CYS A 63 6.45 -27.48 -2.88
C CYS A 63 6.44 -28.30 -1.57
N LEU A 64 6.90 -27.73 -0.44
CA LEU A 64 6.83 -28.43 0.86
C LEU A 64 5.38 -28.56 1.37
N PRO A 65 5.02 -29.70 1.97
CA PRO A 65 3.73 -29.90 2.64
C PRO A 65 3.57 -29.10 3.95
N ALA A 66 4.54 -28.26 4.30
CA ALA A 66 4.45 -27.35 5.46
C ALA A 66 3.42 -26.23 5.24
N MET A 67 2.99 -25.98 4.01
CA MET A 67 1.81 -25.17 3.77
C MET A 67 0.56 -25.96 4.20
N PRO A 68 -0.37 -25.37 4.97
CA PRO A 68 -1.58 -26.04 5.39
C PRO A 68 -2.29 -26.70 4.19
N PRO A 69 -2.70 -27.98 4.29
CA PRO A 69 -3.37 -28.67 3.19
C PRO A 69 -4.61 -27.86 2.76
N GLY A 70 -4.72 -27.58 1.46
CA GLY A 70 -5.76 -26.72 0.88
C GLY A 70 -5.33 -25.29 0.57
N ARG A 71 -4.08 -24.90 0.90
CA ARG A 71 -3.53 -23.57 0.61
C ARG A 71 -2.36 -23.69 -0.37
N ALA A 72 -2.64 -23.97 -1.64
CA ALA A 72 -1.67 -23.75 -2.71
C ALA A 72 -1.53 -22.22 -2.90
N GLY A 73 -0.75 -21.57 -2.05
CA GLY A 73 -0.56 -20.12 -2.11
C GLY A 73 0.29 -19.75 -3.31
N VAL A 74 -0.28 -19.01 -4.25
CA VAL A 74 0.49 -18.41 -5.35
C VAL A 74 1.24 -17.20 -4.80
N LEU A 75 2.55 -17.13 -5.04
CA LEU A 75 3.38 -16.01 -4.57
C LEU A 75 3.05 -14.74 -5.37
N ILE A 76 3.06 -13.56 -4.74
CA ILE A 76 2.88 -12.28 -5.45
C ILE A 76 3.91 -12.11 -6.59
N ALA A 77 5.12 -12.65 -6.40
CA ALA A 77 6.14 -12.66 -7.43
C ALA A 77 5.71 -13.41 -8.71
N GLN A 78 4.86 -14.43 -8.58
CA GLN A 78 4.36 -15.24 -9.69
C GLN A 78 3.16 -14.60 -10.40
N THR A 79 2.41 -13.72 -9.72
CA THR A 79 1.24 -13.01 -10.30
C THR A 79 1.54 -11.59 -10.75
N ARG A 80 2.80 -11.16 -10.70
CA ARG A 80 3.20 -9.79 -11.03
C ARG A 80 3.11 -9.53 -12.54
N LEU A 81 2.22 -8.62 -12.94
CA LEU A 81 2.20 -8.05 -14.30
C LEU A 81 2.79 -6.64 -14.28
N GLN A 82 3.61 -6.33 -15.27
CA GLN A 82 4.19 -5.00 -15.44
C GLN A 82 3.91 -4.48 -16.84
N ASN A 83 3.66 -3.18 -16.94
CA ASN A 83 3.40 -2.51 -18.21
C ASN A 83 4.11 -1.15 -18.22
N THR A 84 4.77 -0.83 -19.33
CA THR A 84 5.44 0.45 -19.56
C THR A 84 4.80 1.14 -20.75
N ILE A 85 4.39 2.39 -20.56
CA ILE A 85 3.65 3.17 -21.57
C ILE A 85 4.33 4.52 -21.75
N ILE A 86 4.60 4.88 -23.00
CA ILE A 86 5.06 6.22 -23.35
C ILE A 86 3.85 7.16 -23.40
N CYS A 87 3.85 8.19 -22.56
CA CYS A 87 2.76 9.16 -22.50
C CYS A 87 2.89 10.18 -23.63
N GLN A 88 2.09 9.99 -24.68
CA GLN A 88 2.06 10.87 -25.86
C GLN A 88 1.51 12.27 -25.52
N PRO A 89 1.72 13.30 -26.36
CA PRO A 89 1.16 14.65 -26.17
C PRO A 89 -0.35 14.68 -25.88
N GLN A 90 -1.14 13.77 -26.46
CA GLN A 90 -2.59 13.69 -26.28
C GLN A 90 -3.00 13.28 -24.85
N ALA A 91 -2.10 12.61 -24.11
CA ALA A 91 -2.34 12.19 -22.74
C ALA A 91 -1.97 13.28 -21.70
N ARG A 92 -1.54 14.46 -22.17
CA ARG A 92 -1.10 15.59 -21.35
C ARG A 92 -2.09 16.74 -21.42
N ASN A 93 -2.22 17.46 -20.30
CA ASN A 93 -2.92 18.74 -20.26
C ASN A 93 -2.07 19.88 -20.86
N THR A 94 -2.64 21.08 -20.99
CA THR A 94 -1.93 22.27 -21.49
C THR A 94 -0.72 22.67 -20.64
N SER A 95 -0.66 22.25 -19.37
CA SER A 95 0.49 22.41 -18.49
C SER A 95 1.52 21.27 -18.58
N GLY A 96 1.37 20.33 -19.52
CA GLY A 96 2.29 19.20 -19.73
C GLY A 96 2.17 18.04 -18.73
N ARG A 97 1.18 18.07 -17.82
CA ARG A 97 0.95 17.00 -16.82
C ARG A 97 0.06 15.90 -17.40
N ILE A 98 0.34 14.64 -17.05
CA ILE A 98 -0.50 13.50 -17.47
C ILE A 98 -1.88 13.60 -16.83
N PHE A 99 -2.93 13.30 -17.60
CA PHE A 99 -4.28 13.21 -17.06
C PHE A 99 -4.41 12.06 -16.05
N GLY A 100 -4.95 12.34 -14.86
CA GLY A 100 -5.18 11.31 -13.83
C GLY A 100 -6.08 10.16 -14.33
N GLY A 101 -7.13 10.47 -15.09
CA GLY A 101 -8.01 9.46 -15.68
C GLY A 101 -7.30 8.52 -16.66
N PHE A 102 -6.28 9.00 -17.38
CA PHE A 102 -5.45 8.16 -18.24
C PHE A 102 -4.66 7.13 -17.40
N LEU A 103 -4.04 7.57 -16.29
CA LEU A 103 -3.32 6.67 -15.38
C LEU A 103 -4.25 5.66 -14.71
N MET A 104 -5.39 6.11 -14.20
CA MET A 104 -6.37 5.23 -13.53
C MET A 104 -6.88 4.14 -14.46
N ARG A 105 -7.17 4.47 -15.73
CA ARG A 105 -7.61 3.47 -16.71
C ARG A 105 -6.54 2.41 -16.97
N ARG A 106 -5.26 2.81 -17.07
CA ARG A 106 -4.16 1.85 -17.27
C ARG A 106 -3.92 0.98 -16.04
N ALA A 107 -3.98 1.56 -14.85
CA ALA A 107 -3.88 0.81 -13.59
C ALA A 107 -5.03 -0.20 -13.45
N TYR A 108 -6.27 0.19 -13.77
CA TYR A 108 -7.43 -0.69 -13.74
C TYR A 108 -7.27 -1.89 -14.66
N VAL A 109 -6.87 -1.67 -15.92
CA VAL A 109 -6.68 -2.75 -16.90
C VAL A 109 -5.59 -3.71 -16.44
N LEU A 110 -4.47 -3.19 -15.92
CA LEU A 110 -3.38 -4.01 -15.42
C LEU A 110 -3.82 -4.85 -14.20
N ALA A 111 -4.56 -4.24 -13.26
CA ALA A 111 -5.10 -4.95 -12.10
C ALA A 111 -6.11 -6.03 -12.50
N ALA A 112 -6.99 -5.75 -13.45
CA ALA A 112 -7.94 -6.73 -13.95
C ALA A 112 -7.24 -7.91 -14.64
N SER A 113 -6.17 -7.63 -15.42
CA SER A 113 -5.37 -8.67 -16.10
C SER A 113 -4.52 -9.51 -15.15
N THR A 114 -4.23 -9.02 -13.94
CA THR A 114 -3.52 -9.79 -12.90
C THR A 114 -4.45 -10.66 -12.05
N ALA A 115 -5.72 -10.31 -11.99
CA ALA A 115 -6.70 -10.94 -11.11
C ALA A 115 -7.45 -12.11 -11.77
N TYR A 116 -7.57 -12.10 -13.09
CA TYR A 116 -8.14 -13.16 -13.92
C TYR A 116 -7.05 -14.03 -14.52
#